data_AF-A0A955AGG3-F1
#
_entry.id   AF-A0A955AGG3-F1
#
_cell.length_a   1.000
_cell.length_b   1.000
_cell.length_c   1.000
_cell.angle_alpha   90.00
_cell.angle_beta   90.00
_cell.angle_gamma   90.00
#
_symmetry.space_group_name_H-M   'P 1'
#
loop_
_entity.id
_entity.type
_entity.pdbx_description
1 polymer ?
#
loop_
_entity_poly.entity_id
_entity_poly.type
_entity_poly.pdbx_seq_one_letter_code
_entity_poly.pdbx_strand_id
1 'polypeptide(L)'
;MISEHSKGVAEKAKRLYAERLQADLESDHLNRFVAIEPESGDFFIADSFSSAVANARKMYPDRISFVIRIGHEAAIHIGGMSN
;
A
#
# COMPACT_ATOMS: atom_id res chain seq x y z
N MET A 1 -7.19 16.01 -13.75
CA MET A 1 -6.76 14.88 -14.61
C MET A 1 -5.92 13.98 -13.72
N ILE A 2 -6.50 12.90 -13.16
CA ILE A 2 -5.70 11.90 -12.43
C ILE A 2 -4.97 11.13 -13.53
N SER A 3 -3.75 11.55 -13.82
CA SER A 3 -2.87 11.01 -14.86
C SER A 3 -2.75 9.49 -14.71
N GLU A 4 -2.71 8.77 -15.82
CA GLU A 4 -2.63 7.29 -15.87
C GLU A 4 -1.53 6.68 -14.99
N HIS A 5 -0.48 7.45 -14.72
CA HIS A 5 0.58 7.15 -13.76
C HIS A 5 0.05 6.75 -12.36
N SER A 6 -1.02 7.39 -11.87
CA SER A 6 -1.54 7.15 -10.52
C SER A 6 -2.29 5.81 -10.38
N LYS A 7 -2.92 5.31 -11.46
CA LYS A 7 -3.59 4.00 -11.44
C LYS A 7 -2.56 2.86 -11.36
N GLY A 8 -1.48 2.97 -12.11
CA GLY A 8 -0.39 1.97 -12.08
C GLY A 8 0.28 1.86 -10.71
N VAL A 9 0.45 2.98 -10.01
CA VAL A 9 1.02 3.04 -8.66
C VAL A 9 0.18 2.25 -7.66
N ALA A 10 -1.14 2.50 -7.64
CA ALA A 10 -2.04 1.83 -6.71
C ALA A 10 -2.08 0.31 -6.91
N GLU A 11 -2.20 -0.15 -8.15
CA GLU A 11 -2.27 -1.59 -8.45
C GLU A 11 -0.96 -2.31 -8.14
N LYS A 12 0.20 -1.71 -8.47
CA LYS A 12 1.50 -2.28 -8.10
C LYS A 12 1.68 -2.37 -6.58
N ALA A 13 1.29 -1.33 -5.84
CA ALA A 13 1.41 -1.31 -4.39
C ALA A 13 0.48 -2.34 -3.71
N LYS A 14 -0.76 -2.48 -4.17
CA LYS A 14 -1.68 -3.52 -3.70
C LYS A 14 -1.12 -4.92 -3.95
N ARG A 15 -0.53 -5.14 -5.14
CA ARG A 15 0.11 -6.41 -5.48
C ARG A 15 1.28 -6.72 -4.56
N LEU A 16 2.16 -5.74 -4.31
CA LEU A 16 3.26 -5.89 -3.35
C LEU A 16 2.77 -6.21 -1.94
N TYR A 17 1.70 -5.54 -1.51
CA TYR A 17 1.09 -5.85 -0.22
C TYR A 17 0.61 -7.30 -0.17
N ALA A 18 -0.27 -7.70 -1.09
CA ALA A 18 -0.88 -9.04 -1.11
C ALA A 18 0.15 -10.17 -1.27
N GLU A 19 1.16 -9.99 -2.14
CA GLU A 19 2.12 -11.05 -2.46
C GLU A 19 3.26 -11.17 -1.44
N ARG A 20 3.64 -10.08 -0.75
CA ARG A 20 4.89 -10.03 0.02
C ARG A 20 4.78 -9.52 1.44
N LEU A 21 3.87 -8.59 1.70
CA LEU A 21 3.84 -7.87 2.97
C LEU A 21 2.68 -8.30 3.86
N GLN A 22 1.59 -8.80 3.29
CA GLN A 22 0.33 -9.00 4.00
C GLN A 22 0.50 -9.92 5.21
N ALA A 23 1.11 -11.10 5.03
CA ALA A 23 1.26 -12.08 6.10
C ALA A 23 2.08 -11.52 7.29
N ASP A 24 3.21 -10.88 7.01
CA ASP A 24 4.10 -10.33 8.03
C ASP A 24 3.49 -9.09 8.71
N LEU A 25 2.88 -8.19 7.93
CA LEU A 25 2.30 -6.96 8.45
C LEU A 25 1.03 -7.22 9.26
N GLU A 26 0.19 -8.16 8.84
CA GLU A 26 -1.04 -8.50 9.57
C GLU A 26 -0.77 -9.30 10.84
N SER A 27 0.40 -9.92 11.00
CA SER A 27 0.81 -10.55 12.26
C SER A 27 1.09 -9.51 13.34
N ASP A 28 1.86 -8.47 13.02
CA ASP A 28 2.47 -7.59 14.04
C ASP A 28 1.96 -6.13 14.02
N HIS A 29 1.23 -5.74 12.98
CA HIS A 29 0.92 -4.33 12.70
C HIS A 29 -0.55 -4.08 12.34
N LEU A 30 -1.47 -4.94 12.80
CA LEU A 30 -2.91 -4.75 12.62
C LEU A 30 -3.37 -3.34 12.98
N ASN A 31 -4.32 -2.83 12.19
CA ASN A 31 -4.94 -1.51 12.33
C ASN A 31 -4.02 -0.30 12.08
N ARG A 32 -2.72 -0.51 11.88
CA ARG A 32 -1.78 0.54 11.46
C ARG A 32 -1.88 0.78 9.96
N PHE A 33 -1.13 1.76 9.46
CA PHE A 33 -1.09 2.13 8.06
C PHE A 33 0.28 1.81 7.48
N VAL A 34 0.32 1.31 6.26
CA VAL A 34 1.55 1.14 5.49
C VAL A 34 1.47 1.97 4.21
N ALA A 35 2.44 2.86 4.00
CA ALA A 35 2.67 3.52 2.73
C ALA A 35 3.69 2.72 1.93
N ILE A 36 3.35 2.32 0.70
CA ILE A 36 4.19 1.52 -0.18
C ILE A 36 4.59 2.39 -1.38
N GLU A 37 5.89 2.49 -1.64
CA GLU A 37 6.43 3.09 -2.85
C GLU A 37 6.68 1.97 -3.87
N PRO A 38 5.84 1.82 -4.91
CA PRO A 38 5.83 0.62 -5.73
C PRO A 38 7.00 0.49 -6.72
N GLU A 39 7.76 1.55 -6.99
CA GLU A 39 8.92 1.50 -7.87
C GLU A 39 10.15 0.93 -7.17
N SER A 40 10.41 1.33 -5.92
CA SER A 40 11.47 0.74 -5.08
C SER A 40 11.04 -0.55 -4.39
N GLY A 41 9.76 -0.66 -4.02
CA GLY A 41 9.27 -1.70 -3.12
C GLY A 41 9.43 -1.37 -1.63
N ASP A 42 9.92 -0.18 -1.29
CA ASP A 42 10.01 0.27 0.10
C ASP A 42 8.63 0.53 0.69
N PHE A 43 8.52 0.31 2.00
CA PHE A 43 7.30 0.50 2.73
C PHE A 43 7.53 1.15 4.10
N PHE A 44 6.55 1.92 4.55
CA PHE A 44 6.63 2.75 5.75
C PHE A 44 5.39 2.55 6.60
N ILE A 45 5.55 1.97 7.79
CA ILE A 45 4.45 1.70 8.72
C ILE A 45 4.31 2.86 9.70
N ALA A 46 3.09 3.28 9.98
CA ALA A 46 2.79 4.27 10.99
C ALA A 46 1.40 4.08 11.61
N ASP A 47 1.20 4.64 12.80
CA ASP A 47 -0.07 4.59 13.53
C ASP A 47 -1.16 5.49 12.92
N SER A 48 -0.80 6.37 12.00
CA SER A 48 -1.72 7.24 11.29
C SER A 48 -1.40 7.31 9.80
N PHE A 49 -2.45 7.52 9.00
CA PHE A 49 -2.35 7.68 7.55
C PHE A 49 -1.36 8.81 7.17
N SER A 50 -1.48 9.98 7.81
CA SER A 50 -0.64 11.13 7.54
C SER A 50 0.84 10.87 7.82
N SER A 51 1.15 10.15 8.90
CA SER A 51 2.53 9.78 9.23
C SER A 51 3.11 8.79 8.23
N ALA A 52 2.33 7.81 7.75
CA ALA A 52 2.79 6.87 6.73
C ALA A 52 3.14 7.62 5.43
N VAL A 53 2.29 8.55 4.99
CA VAL A 53 2.55 9.42 3.82
C VAL A 53 3.78 10.31 4.05
N ALA A 54 3.90 10.92 5.21
CA ALA A 54 5.02 11.80 5.54
C ALA A 54 6.36 11.05 5.50
N ASN A 55 6.39 9.82 6.04
CA ASN A 55 7.58 8.97 6.00
C ASN A 55 7.98 8.59 4.57
N ALA A 56 7.00 8.19 3.75
CA ALA A 56 7.26 7.87 2.34
C ALA A 56 7.78 9.08 1.56
N ARG A 57 7.17 10.26 1.74
CA ARG A 57 7.61 11.51 1.08
C ARG A 57 8.97 11.99 1.56
N LYS A 58 9.33 11.72 2.82
CA LYS A 58 10.66 12.09 3.33
C LYS A 58 11.77 11.31 2.63
N MET A 59 11.52 10.04 2.31
CA MET A 59 12.48 9.18 1.60
C MET A 59 12.42 9.36 0.08
N TYR A 60 11.20 9.54 -0.45
CA TYR A 60 10.93 9.69 -1.87
C TYR A 60 10.06 10.93 -2.13
N PRO A 61 10.64 12.15 -2.11
CA PRO A 61 9.88 13.40 -2.21
C PRO A 61 9.14 13.57 -3.54
N ASP A 62 9.69 12.99 -4.62
CA ASP A 62 9.16 13.10 -5.98
C ASP A 62 8.40 11.84 -6.45
N ARG A 63 8.19 10.84 -5.58
CA ARG A 63 7.47 9.60 -5.94
C ARG A 63 6.12 9.51 -5.27
N ILE A 64 5.23 8.77 -5.91
CA ILE A 64 3.87 8.54 -5.41
C ILE A 64 3.84 7.21 -4.67
N SER A 65 3.56 7.26 -3.38
CA SER A 65 3.25 6.09 -2.56
C SER A 65 1.75 5.82 -2.48
N PHE A 66 1.36 4.57 -2.28
CA PHE A 66 -0.01 4.17 -1.99
C PHE A 66 -0.14 3.68 -0.55
N VAL A 67 -1.20 4.07 0.16
CA VAL A 67 -1.38 3.73 1.57
C VAL A 67 -2.49 2.69 1.75
N ILE A 68 -2.19 1.67 2.54
CA ILE A 68 -3.10 0.57 2.91
C ILE A 68 -3.25 0.57 4.43
N ARG A 69 -4.46 0.30 4.91
CA ARG A 69 -4.69 0.00 6.33
C ARG A 69 -4.49 -1.49 6.55
N ILE A 70 -3.55 -1.85 7.41
CA ILE A 70 -3.08 -3.23 7.61
C ILE A 70 -4.19 -4.05 8.28
N GLY A 71 -4.49 -5.21 7.70
CA GLY A 71 -5.56 -6.10 8.18
C GLY A 71 -6.97 -5.65 7.80
N HIS A 72 -7.10 -4.63 6.95
CA HIS A 72 -8.38 -4.18 6.41
C HIS A 72 -8.37 -4.42 4.91
N GLU A 73 -9.43 -5.03 4.39
CA GLU A 73 -9.52 -5.33 2.97
C GLU A 73 -9.26 -4.07 2.14
N ALA A 74 -8.13 -4.06 1.44
CA ALA A 74 -7.87 -3.12 0.36
C ALA A 74 -8.68 -3.56 -0.87
N ALA A 75 -10.01 -3.68 -0.71
CA ALA A 75 -11.00 -4.13 -1.68
C ALA A 75 -10.39 -4.75 -2.96
N ILE A 76 -10.03 -6.02 -2.89
CA ILE A 76 -9.81 -6.82 -4.09
C ILE A 76 -11.14 -7.50 -4.38
N HIS A 77 -11.99 -6.82 -5.16
CA HIS A 77 -13.10 -7.49 -5.81
C HIS A 77 -12.53 -8.28 -7.01
N ILE A 78 -11.90 -9.42 -6.76
CA ILE A 78 -11.78 -10.44 -7.80
C ILE A 78 -13.08 -11.23 -7.72
N GLY A 79 -14.05 -10.77 -8.50
CA GLY A 79 -15.14 -11.62 -8.96
C GLY A 79 -14.54 -12.82 -9.68
N GLY A 80 -14.42 -13.92 -8.96
CA GLY A 80 -14.06 -15.24 -9.45
C GLY A 80 -14.86 -16.27 -8.66
N MET A 81 -16.19 -16.13 -8.69
CA MET A 81 -17.09 -17.22 -8.30
C MET A 81 -16.82 -18.41 -9.21
N SER A 82 -16.46 -19.53 -8.58
CA SER A 82 -16.99 -20.89 -8.84
C SER A 82 -17.44 -21.22 -10.26
N ASN A 83 -16.71 -22.12 -10.94
CA ASN A 83 -17.10 -23.53 -11.12
C ASN A 83 -16.05 -24.29 -11.94
#